data_AF-A0A095C241-F1
#
_entry.id   AF-A0A095C241-F1
#
_cell.length_a   1.000
_cell.length_b   1.000
_cell.length_c   1.000
_cell.angle_alpha   90.00
_cell.angle_beta   90.00
_cell.angle_gamma   90.00
#
_symmetry.space_group_name_H-M   'P 1'
#
loop_
_entity.id
_entity.type
_entity.pdbx_description
1 polymer ?
#
loop_
_entity_poly.entity_id
_entity_poly.type
_entity_poly.pdbx_seq_one_letter_code
_entity_poly.pdbx_strand_id
1 'polypeptide(L)'
;METESLVSKAYYEKLCQWKDDALRLFKINHINYLNKRLFNLPMSFEHLDASQPWLAYWIVHALRLLNFVIPEETSVKLISFLASSQHPDGGFGGGPYQFAHLATSYGAVNCLASLCRRDALDIINRDTLADWMRKLHQPDGSFLMHLGGEADVRGAYCATAVAKLTGLLRKHPDLFESTAEWVASCQTYEGGFGGQPGLEAHGGYAFCAVATLCLLGRSDLINLPRLLYWVSHRQMATEGGFQGRTNKLVDSCYSFWQGAIFPIVEELLWLSGDPALNDIDTLFNPSALQEYILLCCQKVSYTRPGLSVHADDSSGEKLSSSNKNFTSEYDVSTSDGGLIDKPGKNPDAYHTCYSLSGLSVAQHSPRCRVESHQKYDLPHPSPAVDVLGEELGNELVDLDPIHNIMHDGLAFTVTYFSELDNGHSPKDAEELALAAAEKYSVPALSVFQRQESPTEFHTYDTSDNEITVPQHSQSMNTCTTP
;
A
#
# COMPACT_ATOMS: atom_id res chain seq x y z
N MET A 1 7.74 15.41 -21.59
CA MET A 1 6.85 16.07 -22.57
C MET A 1 5.54 15.34 -22.83
N GLU A 2 5.48 14.16 -23.48
CA GLU A 2 4.18 13.49 -23.72
C GLU A 2 3.47 13.10 -22.40
N THR A 3 4.21 12.49 -21.48
CA THR A 3 3.68 12.15 -20.14
C THR A 3 3.26 13.39 -19.36
N GLU A 4 4.08 14.44 -19.33
CA GLU A 4 3.71 15.74 -18.73
C GLU A 4 2.39 16.26 -19.32
N SER A 5 2.23 16.24 -20.65
CA SER A 5 0.99 16.70 -21.29
C SER A 5 -0.23 15.87 -20.88
N LEU A 6 -0.08 14.54 -20.75
CA LEU A 6 -1.16 13.66 -20.31
C LEU A 6 -1.52 13.89 -18.84
N VAL A 7 -0.51 14.12 -17.99
CA VAL A 7 -0.70 14.42 -16.57
C VAL A 7 -1.36 15.78 -16.39
N SER A 8 -0.84 16.84 -17.01
CA SER A 8 -1.46 18.17 -16.96
C SER A 8 -2.90 18.15 -17.47
N LYS A 9 -3.17 17.37 -18.53
CA LYS A 9 -4.53 17.16 -19.02
C LYS A 9 -5.42 16.48 -17.96
N ALA A 10 -4.93 15.42 -17.31
CA ALA A 10 -5.68 14.72 -16.27
C ALA A 10 -5.99 15.62 -15.06
N TYR A 11 -5.02 16.40 -14.60
CA TYR A 11 -5.22 17.42 -13.57
C TYR A 11 -6.33 18.40 -13.96
N TYR A 12 -6.21 19.01 -15.14
CA TYR A 12 -7.20 19.98 -15.62
C TYR A 12 -8.60 19.37 -15.76
N GLU A 13 -8.71 18.20 -16.40
CA GLU A 13 -9.99 17.55 -16.63
C GLU A 13 -10.68 17.21 -15.31
N LYS A 14 -9.98 16.64 -14.33
CA LYS A 14 -10.61 16.29 -13.05
C LYS A 14 -10.93 17.51 -12.19
N LEU A 15 -10.03 18.47 -12.07
CA LEU A 15 -10.30 19.71 -11.32
C LEU A 15 -11.50 20.47 -11.90
N CYS A 16 -11.65 20.51 -13.23
CA CYS A 16 -12.78 21.17 -13.89
C CYS A 16 -14.08 20.35 -13.84
N GLN A 17 -14.02 19.03 -14.09
CA GLN A 17 -15.22 18.19 -14.22
C GLN A 17 -15.77 17.76 -12.87
N TRP A 18 -14.90 17.41 -11.91
CA TRP A 18 -15.29 16.84 -10.62
C TRP A 18 -15.41 17.92 -9.54
N LYS A 19 -14.80 19.10 -9.73
CA LYS A 19 -14.86 20.27 -8.82
C LYS A 19 -14.59 19.87 -7.37
N ASP A 20 -15.58 20.00 -6.50
CA ASP A 20 -15.49 19.73 -5.06
C ASP A 20 -15.15 18.25 -4.76
N ASP A 21 -15.38 17.34 -5.71
CA ASP A 21 -15.02 15.92 -5.61
C ASP A 21 -13.71 15.56 -6.33
N ALA A 22 -12.97 16.53 -6.90
CA ALA A 22 -11.79 16.24 -7.73
C ALA A 22 -10.72 15.44 -6.99
N LEU A 23 -10.55 15.71 -5.70
CA LEU A 23 -9.58 15.05 -4.84
C LEU A 23 -10.16 13.82 -4.13
N ARG A 24 -11.40 13.40 -4.42
CA ARG A 24 -11.99 12.23 -3.75
C ARG A 24 -11.25 10.94 -4.12
N LEU A 25 -10.95 10.12 -3.12
CA LEU A 25 -10.61 8.72 -3.29
C LEU A 25 -11.89 7.89 -3.42
N PHE A 26 -12.13 7.29 -4.58
CA PHE A 26 -13.35 6.53 -4.86
C PHE A 26 -13.29 5.11 -4.27
N LYS A 27 -13.21 5.03 -2.93
CA LYS A 27 -12.99 3.79 -2.17
C LYS A 27 -13.93 2.65 -2.57
N ILE A 28 -15.23 2.93 -2.73
CA ILE A 28 -16.23 1.90 -3.10
C ILE A 28 -15.92 1.29 -4.47
N ASN A 29 -15.57 2.10 -5.48
CA ASN A 29 -15.18 1.60 -6.81
C ASN A 29 -13.94 0.71 -6.72
N HIS A 30 -12.94 1.12 -5.93
CA HIS A 30 -11.73 0.33 -5.74
C HIS A 30 -11.99 -0.98 -4.98
N ILE A 31 -12.81 -0.97 -3.92
CA ILE A 31 -13.23 -2.17 -3.19
C ILE A 31 -13.96 -3.14 -4.13
N ASN A 32 -14.90 -2.65 -4.95
CA ASN A 32 -15.64 -3.48 -5.89
C ASN A 32 -14.73 -4.10 -6.96
N TYR A 33 -13.79 -3.31 -7.49
CA TYR A 33 -12.77 -3.79 -8.42
C TYR A 33 -11.92 -4.92 -7.80
N LEU A 34 -11.42 -4.71 -6.58
CA LEU A 34 -10.58 -5.66 -5.86
C LEU A 34 -11.33 -6.96 -5.51
N ASN A 35 -12.53 -6.85 -4.94
CA ASN A 35 -13.36 -8.01 -4.58
C ASN A 35 -13.69 -8.88 -5.81
N LYS A 36 -13.99 -8.26 -6.96
CA LYS A 36 -14.23 -8.99 -8.21
C LYS A 36 -13.00 -9.78 -8.65
N ARG A 37 -11.81 -9.20 -8.54
CA ARG A 37 -10.53 -9.81 -8.95
C ARG A 37 -10.04 -10.90 -7.99
N LEU A 38 -10.54 -10.92 -6.76
CA LEU A 38 -10.19 -11.97 -5.80
C LEU A 38 -10.74 -13.35 -6.19
N PHE A 39 -11.91 -13.38 -6.84
CA PHE A 39 -12.60 -14.63 -7.20
C PHE A 39 -12.69 -14.89 -8.70
N ASN A 40 -12.64 -13.84 -9.52
CA ASN A 40 -12.84 -13.96 -10.97
C ASN A 40 -11.82 -13.13 -11.74
N LEU A 41 -10.77 -13.81 -12.18
CA LEU A 41 -9.73 -13.26 -13.04
C LEU A 41 -10.03 -13.58 -14.51
N PRO A 42 -10.11 -12.57 -15.40
CA PRO A 42 -10.28 -12.83 -16.82
C PRO A 42 -9.02 -13.47 -17.40
N MET A 43 -9.15 -14.16 -18.54
CA MET A 43 -8.05 -14.84 -19.24
C MET A 43 -6.84 -13.93 -19.53
N SER A 44 -7.04 -12.61 -19.60
CA SER A 44 -5.94 -11.64 -19.74
C SER A 44 -4.93 -11.68 -18.58
N PHE A 45 -5.24 -12.32 -17.45
CA PHE A 45 -4.35 -12.50 -16.30
C PHE A 45 -3.50 -13.78 -16.38
N GLU A 46 -3.58 -14.58 -17.44
CA GLU A 46 -2.78 -15.81 -17.60
C GLU A 46 -1.28 -15.56 -17.47
N HIS A 47 -0.79 -14.38 -17.85
CA HIS A 47 0.61 -13.98 -17.68
C HIS A 47 1.04 -13.84 -16.19
N LEU A 48 0.10 -13.87 -15.25
CA LEU A 48 0.32 -13.85 -13.79
C LEU A 48 0.03 -15.21 -13.14
N ASP A 49 -0.08 -16.30 -13.91
CA ASP A 49 -0.32 -17.64 -13.36
C ASP A 49 0.80 -18.12 -12.42
N ALA A 50 2.02 -17.62 -12.61
CA ALA A 50 3.15 -17.84 -11.68
C ALA A 50 3.26 -16.77 -10.58
N SER A 51 2.21 -16.00 -10.34
CA SER A 51 2.17 -14.88 -9.40
C SER A 51 0.83 -14.78 -8.66
N GLN A 52 0.14 -15.90 -8.47
CA GLN A 52 -1.15 -15.90 -7.80
C GLN A 52 -1.06 -15.48 -6.31
N PRO A 53 -0.03 -15.87 -5.51
CA PRO A 53 0.16 -15.30 -4.17
C PRO A 53 0.39 -13.79 -4.15
N TRP A 54 0.99 -13.23 -5.21
CA TRP A 54 1.10 -11.78 -5.35
C TRP A 54 -0.27 -11.14 -5.54
N LEU A 55 -1.13 -11.71 -6.39
CA LEU A 55 -2.50 -11.23 -6.56
C LEU A 55 -3.28 -11.28 -5.24
N ALA A 56 -3.17 -12.37 -4.49
CA ALA A 56 -3.78 -12.51 -3.17
C ALA A 56 -3.32 -11.38 -2.22
N TYR A 57 -2.01 -11.19 -2.09
CA TYR A 57 -1.44 -10.12 -1.26
C TYR A 57 -1.86 -8.72 -1.71
N TRP A 58 -1.67 -8.37 -2.99
CA TRP A 58 -1.99 -7.04 -3.50
C TRP A 58 -3.46 -6.70 -3.27
N ILE A 59 -4.36 -7.66 -3.47
CA ILE A 59 -5.79 -7.46 -3.29
C ILE A 59 -6.14 -7.33 -1.80
N VAL A 60 -5.70 -8.26 -0.96
CA VAL A 60 -5.99 -8.22 0.48
C VAL A 60 -5.39 -6.97 1.12
N HIS A 61 -4.14 -6.63 0.82
CA HIS A 61 -3.49 -5.45 1.38
C HIS A 61 -4.20 -4.15 0.96
N ALA A 62 -4.56 -4.02 -0.32
CA ALA A 62 -5.30 -2.86 -0.81
C ALA A 62 -6.70 -2.74 -0.17
N LEU A 63 -7.41 -3.85 0.02
CA LEU A 63 -8.69 -3.87 0.74
C LEU A 63 -8.52 -3.40 2.19
N ARG A 64 -7.48 -3.89 2.88
CA ARG A 64 -7.20 -3.48 4.26
C ARG A 64 -6.82 -2.00 4.38
N LEU A 65 -6.05 -1.45 3.44
CA LEU A 65 -5.75 -0.01 3.40
C LEU A 65 -7.02 0.83 3.30
N LEU A 66 -8.01 0.35 2.55
CA LEU A 66 -9.34 0.96 2.40
C LEU A 66 -10.25 0.70 3.60
N ASN A 67 -9.71 0.16 4.70
CA ASN A 67 -10.43 -0.24 5.91
C ASN A 67 -11.56 -1.25 5.65
N PHE A 68 -11.40 -2.11 4.64
CA PHE A 68 -12.35 -3.18 4.34
C PHE A 68 -12.00 -4.45 5.14
N VAL A 69 -12.99 -4.97 5.87
CA VAL A 69 -12.86 -6.22 6.63
C VAL A 69 -13.03 -7.40 5.68
N ILE A 70 -12.01 -8.25 5.59
CA ILE A 70 -12.05 -9.47 4.76
C ILE A 70 -13.04 -10.46 5.40
N PRO A 71 -14.09 -10.91 4.68
CA PRO A 71 -15.06 -11.85 5.24
C PRO A 71 -14.41 -13.19 5.61
N GLU A 72 -14.87 -13.80 6.71
CA GLU A 72 -14.38 -15.08 7.22
C GLU A 72 -14.29 -16.18 6.14
N GLU A 73 -15.36 -16.33 5.35
CA GLU A 73 -15.41 -17.32 4.26
C GLU A 73 -14.32 -17.06 3.20
N THR A 74 -14.02 -15.80 2.92
CA THR A 74 -12.98 -15.39 1.98
C THR A 74 -11.60 -15.70 2.55
N SER A 75 -11.39 -15.40 3.84
CA SER A 75 -10.15 -15.73 4.55
C SER A 75 -9.86 -17.23 4.51
N VAL A 76 -10.85 -18.08 4.80
CA VAL A 76 -10.70 -19.55 4.75
C VAL A 76 -10.32 -20.04 3.34
N LYS A 77 -10.95 -19.48 2.30
CA LYS A 77 -10.62 -19.80 0.90
C LYS A 77 -9.20 -19.39 0.53
N LEU A 78 -8.77 -18.20 0.96
CA LEU A 78 -7.40 -17.71 0.74
C LEU A 78 -6.36 -18.57 1.45
N ILE A 79 -6.61 -18.95 2.70
CA ILE A 79 -5.74 -19.84 3.48
C ILE A 79 -5.62 -21.20 2.77
N SER A 80 -6.74 -21.79 2.35
CA SER A 80 -6.75 -23.05 1.62
C SER A 80 -5.98 -22.96 0.29
N PHE A 81 -6.17 -21.88 -0.46
CA PHE A 81 -5.46 -21.62 -1.70
C PHE A 81 -3.94 -21.49 -1.49
N LEU A 82 -3.51 -20.65 -0.54
CA LEU A 82 -2.08 -20.46 -0.25
C LEU A 82 -1.44 -21.72 0.31
N ALA A 83 -2.16 -22.49 1.13
CA ALA A 83 -1.70 -23.81 1.59
C ALA A 83 -1.45 -24.76 0.42
N SER A 84 -2.30 -24.75 -0.62
CA SER A 84 -2.10 -25.56 -1.82
C SER A 84 -0.93 -25.10 -2.71
N SER A 85 -0.45 -23.88 -2.51
CA SER A 85 0.72 -23.32 -3.22
C SER A 85 2.02 -23.48 -2.41
N GLN A 86 1.97 -24.01 -1.19
CA GLN A 86 3.16 -24.27 -0.39
C GLN A 86 3.88 -25.51 -0.91
N HIS A 87 5.18 -25.37 -1.17
CA HIS A 87 5.99 -26.46 -1.70
C HIS A 87 6.40 -27.41 -0.57
N PRO A 88 6.40 -28.75 -0.78
CA PRO A 88 6.77 -29.73 0.24
C PRO A 88 8.16 -29.51 0.85
N ASP A 89 9.12 -29.06 0.03
CA ASP A 89 10.50 -28.80 0.45
C ASP A 89 10.71 -27.41 1.08
N GLY A 90 9.66 -26.59 1.22
CA GLY A 90 9.72 -25.24 1.80
C GLY A 90 9.44 -24.11 0.79
N GLY A 91 8.89 -23.00 1.29
CA GLY A 91 8.49 -21.84 0.49
C GLY A 91 7.14 -22.00 -0.23
N PHE A 92 6.70 -20.96 -0.92
CA PHE A 92 5.45 -20.94 -1.70
C PHE A 92 5.75 -20.69 -3.18
N GLY A 93 5.12 -21.47 -4.05
CA GLY A 93 5.20 -21.29 -5.51
C GLY A 93 4.21 -20.25 -6.04
N GLY A 94 4.26 -19.99 -7.34
CA GLY A 94 3.36 -19.05 -8.03
C GLY A 94 1.90 -19.49 -8.12
N GLY A 95 1.64 -20.75 -7.81
CA GLY A 95 0.34 -21.40 -7.72
C GLY A 95 0.54 -22.88 -7.33
N PRO A 96 -0.54 -23.67 -7.22
CA PRO A 96 -0.44 -25.09 -6.88
C PRO A 96 0.48 -25.85 -7.84
N TYR A 97 1.30 -26.74 -7.28
CA TYR A 97 2.28 -27.57 -8.01
C TYR A 97 3.46 -26.84 -8.67
N GLN A 98 3.58 -25.53 -8.50
CA GLN A 98 4.74 -24.78 -9.00
C GLN A 98 5.89 -24.83 -7.99
N PHE A 99 7.13 -24.64 -8.47
CA PHE A 99 8.30 -24.53 -7.60
C PHE A 99 8.21 -23.31 -6.69
N ALA A 100 8.70 -23.45 -5.46
CA ALA A 100 8.81 -22.34 -4.53
C ALA A 100 9.72 -21.23 -5.05
N HIS A 101 9.34 -19.99 -4.78
CA HIS A 101 10.06 -18.79 -5.20
C HIS A 101 9.94 -17.71 -4.13
N LEU A 102 11.01 -16.93 -3.90
CA LEU A 102 11.09 -15.96 -2.80
C LEU A 102 10.04 -14.85 -2.94
N ALA A 103 9.79 -14.37 -4.16
CA ALA A 103 8.75 -13.37 -4.41
C ALA A 103 7.34 -13.84 -4.02
N THR A 104 6.97 -15.08 -4.38
CA THR A 104 5.65 -15.64 -4.07
C THR A 104 5.56 -16.12 -2.63
N SER A 105 6.68 -16.48 -2.00
CA SER A 105 6.78 -16.72 -0.57
C SER A 105 6.55 -15.45 0.24
N TYR A 106 7.14 -14.32 -0.18
CA TYR A 106 6.85 -13.00 0.37
C TYR A 106 5.37 -12.65 0.22
N GLY A 107 4.80 -12.77 -0.99
CA GLY A 107 3.38 -12.52 -1.22
C GLY A 107 2.47 -13.39 -0.36
N ALA A 108 2.73 -14.70 -0.29
CA ALA A 108 1.94 -15.62 0.54
C ALA A 108 2.01 -15.25 2.02
N VAL A 109 3.21 -15.06 2.58
CA VAL A 109 3.40 -14.76 4.00
C VAL A 109 2.79 -13.42 4.37
N ASN A 110 2.97 -12.37 3.56
CA ASN A 110 2.34 -11.07 3.81
C ASN A 110 0.82 -11.13 3.70
N CYS A 111 0.27 -11.93 2.78
CA CYS A 111 -1.17 -12.15 2.69
C CYS A 111 -1.72 -12.83 3.95
N LEU A 112 -1.06 -13.91 4.42
CA LEU A 112 -1.47 -14.64 5.63
C LEU A 112 -1.34 -13.78 6.89
N ALA A 113 -0.24 -13.05 7.03
CA ALA A 113 -0.02 -12.08 8.11
C ALA A 113 -1.12 -11.00 8.12
N SER A 114 -1.56 -10.56 6.93
CA SER A 114 -2.61 -9.57 6.79
C SER A 114 -3.99 -10.04 7.25
N LEU A 115 -4.22 -11.35 7.42
CA LEU A 115 -5.50 -11.86 7.88
C LEU A 115 -5.66 -11.77 9.41
N CYS A 116 -4.56 -11.63 10.17
CA CYS A 116 -4.56 -11.60 11.64
C CYS A 116 -5.23 -12.85 12.26
N ARG A 117 -4.93 -14.05 11.76
CA ARG A 117 -5.53 -15.31 12.20
C ARG A 117 -4.51 -16.40 12.46
N ARG A 118 -4.78 -17.25 13.45
CA ARG A 118 -3.93 -18.40 13.76
C ARG A 118 -3.90 -19.43 12.64
N ASP A 119 -5.08 -19.82 12.13
CA ASP A 119 -5.18 -20.82 11.07
C ASP A 119 -4.47 -20.39 9.77
N ALA A 120 -4.33 -19.08 9.53
CA ALA A 120 -3.53 -18.53 8.44
C ALA A 120 -2.02 -18.69 8.69
N LEU A 121 -1.55 -18.50 9.93
CA LEU A 121 -0.12 -18.64 10.25
C LEU A 121 0.30 -20.10 10.45
N ASP A 122 -0.59 -20.96 10.95
CA ASP A 122 -0.39 -22.39 11.20
C ASP A 122 -0.01 -23.17 9.94
N ILE A 123 -0.39 -22.70 8.74
CA ILE A 123 -0.02 -23.38 7.51
C ILE A 123 1.47 -23.23 7.18
N ILE A 124 2.15 -22.19 7.68
CA ILE A 124 3.54 -21.90 7.31
C ILE A 124 4.46 -22.93 7.97
N ASN A 125 5.04 -23.83 7.17
CA ASN A 125 6.05 -24.76 7.65
C ASN A 125 7.40 -24.06 7.80
N ARG A 126 7.65 -23.54 9.01
CA ARG A 126 8.85 -22.75 9.34
C ARG A 126 10.16 -23.52 9.18
N ASP A 127 10.16 -24.82 9.50
CA ASP A 127 11.38 -25.62 9.44
C ASP A 127 11.80 -25.88 7.98
N THR A 128 10.87 -26.31 7.12
CA THR A 128 11.19 -26.49 5.69
C THR A 128 11.44 -25.15 4.99
N LEU A 129 10.77 -24.08 5.40
CA LEU A 129 11.03 -22.73 4.90
C LEU A 129 12.48 -22.29 5.17
N ALA A 130 12.98 -22.50 6.39
CA ALA A 130 14.36 -22.20 6.74
C ALA A 130 15.37 -23.05 5.95
N ASP A 131 15.13 -24.36 5.85
CA ASP A 131 15.99 -25.27 5.10
C ASP A 131 16.03 -24.94 3.61
N TRP A 132 14.90 -24.54 3.03
CA TRP A 132 14.84 -24.08 1.65
C TRP A 132 15.59 -22.76 1.45
N MET A 133 15.41 -21.77 2.32
CA MET A 133 16.16 -20.50 2.24
C MET A 133 17.68 -20.73 2.31
N ARG A 134 18.16 -21.67 3.15
CA ARG A 134 19.60 -22.03 3.21
C ARG A 134 20.14 -22.52 1.87
N LYS A 135 19.33 -23.20 1.07
CA LYS A 135 19.73 -23.67 -0.27
C LYS A 135 19.78 -22.54 -1.31
N LEU A 136 19.09 -21.43 -1.06
CA LEU A 136 19.09 -20.24 -1.92
C LEU A 136 20.22 -19.28 -1.60
N HIS A 137 20.67 -19.25 -0.34
CA HIS A 137 21.77 -18.40 0.11
C HIS A 137 23.08 -18.78 -0.60
N GLN A 138 23.79 -17.78 -1.11
CA GLN A 138 25.01 -17.94 -1.89
C GLN A 138 26.25 -17.56 -1.07
N PRO A 139 27.45 -18.05 -1.44
CA PRO A 139 28.68 -17.73 -0.71
C PRO A 139 29.04 -16.24 -0.65
N ASP A 140 28.54 -15.42 -1.57
CA ASP A 140 28.78 -13.98 -1.60
C ASP A 140 27.80 -13.18 -0.74
N GLY A 141 26.82 -13.84 -0.09
CA GLY A 141 25.74 -13.20 0.68
C GLY A 141 24.46 -12.95 -0.12
N SER A 142 24.44 -13.19 -1.43
CA SER A 142 23.23 -13.05 -2.24
C SER A 142 22.25 -14.20 -1.99
N PHE A 143 20.99 -14.00 -2.38
CA PHE A 143 19.97 -15.05 -2.42
C PHE A 143 19.49 -15.26 -3.84
N LEU A 144 19.43 -16.51 -4.28
CA LEU A 144 18.69 -16.88 -5.49
C LEU A 144 17.18 -16.71 -5.25
N MET A 145 16.44 -16.22 -6.23
CA MET A 145 14.98 -16.09 -6.15
C MET A 145 14.27 -17.45 -6.07
N HIS A 146 14.85 -18.48 -6.67
CA HIS A 146 14.45 -19.88 -6.54
C HIS A 146 15.66 -20.77 -6.87
N LEU A 147 15.56 -22.09 -6.66
CA LEU A 147 16.65 -23.02 -7.02
C LEU A 147 16.95 -22.94 -8.52
N GLY A 148 18.19 -22.56 -8.86
CA GLY A 148 18.64 -22.35 -10.24
C GLY A 148 18.17 -21.06 -10.90
N GLY A 149 17.53 -20.15 -10.15
CA GLY A 149 17.06 -18.85 -10.63
C GLY A 149 18.13 -17.75 -10.61
N GLU A 150 17.69 -16.51 -10.78
CA GLU A 150 18.52 -15.32 -10.68
C GLU A 150 18.82 -14.94 -9.23
N ALA A 151 19.93 -14.23 -8.99
CA ALA A 151 20.22 -13.54 -7.73
C ALA A 151 20.16 -12.03 -7.95
N ASP A 152 19.31 -11.34 -7.20
CA ASP A 152 19.33 -9.88 -7.07
C ASP A 152 18.78 -9.48 -5.69
N VAL A 153 18.81 -8.19 -5.38
CA VAL A 153 18.43 -7.69 -4.04
C VAL A 153 16.98 -7.99 -3.64
N ARG A 154 16.09 -8.35 -4.60
CA ARG A 154 14.75 -8.84 -4.25
C ARG A 154 14.83 -10.14 -3.45
N GLY A 155 15.81 -11.00 -3.76
CA GLY A 155 16.03 -12.26 -3.04
C GLY A 155 16.38 -11.99 -1.59
N ALA A 156 17.34 -11.10 -1.36
CA ALA A 156 17.76 -10.69 -0.01
C ALA A 156 16.58 -10.09 0.78
N TYR A 157 15.81 -9.18 0.18
CA TYR A 157 14.65 -8.59 0.85
C TYR A 157 13.53 -9.59 1.14
N CYS A 158 13.11 -10.38 0.14
CA CYS A 158 12.04 -11.35 0.32
C CYS A 158 12.41 -12.39 1.38
N ALA A 159 13.65 -12.90 1.37
CA ALA A 159 14.12 -13.84 2.38
C ALA A 159 14.14 -13.20 3.77
N THR A 160 14.70 -11.99 3.91
CA THR A 160 14.84 -11.30 5.20
C THR A 160 13.48 -10.91 5.79
N ALA A 161 12.58 -10.35 4.97
CA ALA A 161 11.23 -9.95 5.40
C ALA A 161 10.40 -11.16 5.85
N VAL A 162 10.40 -12.24 5.07
CA VAL A 162 9.71 -13.49 5.46
C VAL A 162 10.33 -14.07 6.73
N ALA A 163 11.65 -14.11 6.84
CA ALA A 163 12.34 -14.62 8.01
C ALA A 163 12.08 -13.76 9.26
N LYS A 164 11.98 -12.44 9.14
CA LYS A 164 11.60 -11.56 10.25
C LYS A 164 10.18 -11.85 10.72
N LEU A 165 9.21 -11.84 9.82
CA LEU A 165 7.79 -12.09 10.16
C LEU A 165 7.60 -13.46 10.81
N THR A 166 8.26 -14.49 10.29
CA THR A 166 8.13 -15.87 10.79
C THR A 166 9.05 -16.20 11.98
N GLY A 167 9.76 -15.21 12.53
CA GLY A 167 10.71 -15.39 13.63
C GLY A 167 11.98 -16.19 13.29
N LEU A 168 12.14 -16.62 12.03
CA LEU A 168 13.30 -17.39 11.56
C LEU A 168 14.59 -16.58 11.59
N LEU A 169 14.53 -15.26 11.37
CA LEU A 169 15.72 -14.39 11.44
C LEU A 169 16.38 -14.46 12.83
N ARG A 170 15.58 -14.51 13.90
CA ARG A 170 16.06 -14.65 15.28
C ARG A 170 16.52 -16.09 15.59
N LYS A 171 15.82 -17.08 15.04
CA LYS A 171 16.10 -18.52 15.27
C LYS A 171 17.35 -19.00 14.53
N HIS A 172 17.66 -18.41 13.38
CA HIS A 172 18.74 -18.79 12.48
C HIS A 172 19.52 -17.55 12.00
N PRO A 173 20.28 -16.89 12.90
CA PRO A 173 21.02 -15.67 12.54
C PRO A 173 22.09 -15.90 11.47
N ASP A 174 22.59 -17.14 11.36
CA ASP A 174 23.56 -17.59 10.36
C ASP A 174 22.99 -17.68 8.94
N LEU A 175 21.66 -17.67 8.78
CA LEU A 175 20.99 -17.76 7.47
C LEU A 175 21.36 -16.60 6.53
N PHE A 176 21.75 -15.45 7.09
CA PHE A 176 22.01 -14.21 6.35
C PHE A 176 23.47 -13.76 6.42
N GLU A 177 24.41 -14.66 6.74
CA GLU A 177 25.84 -14.34 6.78
C GLU A 177 26.31 -13.65 5.49
N SER A 178 27.00 -12.52 5.60
CA SER A 178 27.48 -11.69 4.47
C SER A 178 26.38 -11.02 3.60
N THR A 179 25.10 -11.26 3.88
CA THR A 179 23.99 -10.64 3.12
C THR A 179 24.04 -9.12 3.20
N ALA A 180 24.31 -8.56 4.39
CA ALA A 180 24.34 -7.11 4.59
C ALA A 180 25.45 -6.45 3.75
N GLU A 181 26.65 -7.03 3.74
CA GLU A 181 27.78 -6.55 2.94
C GLU A 181 27.49 -6.62 1.44
N TRP A 182 26.88 -7.72 0.98
CA TRP A 182 26.48 -7.86 -0.43
C TRP A 182 25.43 -6.83 -0.85
N VAL A 183 24.38 -6.64 -0.04
CA VAL A 183 23.35 -5.63 -0.28
C VAL A 183 23.95 -4.22 -0.28
N ALA A 184 24.84 -3.90 0.67
CA ALA A 184 25.52 -2.61 0.73
C ALA A 184 26.36 -2.36 -0.54
N SER A 185 27.00 -3.40 -1.09
CA SER A 185 27.77 -3.29 -2.34
C SER A 185 26.90 -3.00 -3.59
N CYS A 186 25.57 -3.11 -3.47
CA CYS A 186 24.63 -2.72 -4.52
C CYS A 186 24.34 -1.21 -4.54
N GLN A 187 24.82 -0.42 -3.55
CA GLN A 187 24.67 1.04 -3.59
C GLN A 187 25.53 1.64 -4.70
N THR A 188 24.93 2.46 -5.55
CA THR A 188 25.57 2.93 -6.79
C THR A 188 26.21 4.30 -6.62
N TYR A 189 26.91 4.76 -7.68
CA TYR A 189 27.43 6.11 -7.73
C TYR A 189 26.33 7.20 -7.75
N GLU A 190 25.09 6.85 -8.09
CA GLU A 190 23.97 7.80 -8.06
C GLU A 190 23.47 8.03 -6.63
N GLY A 191 23.68 7.05 -5.73
CA GLY A 191 23.27 7.09 -4.33
C GLY A 191 22.15 6.11 -3.96
N GLY A 192 21.31 5.72 -4.92
CA GLY A 192 20.37 4.61 -4.76
C GLY A 192 21.04 3.23 -4.89
N PHE A 193 20.26 2.17 -4.95
CA PHE A 193 20.77 0.79 -5.11
C PHE A 193 20.31 0.16 -6.42
N GLY A 194 21.20 -0.62 -7.04
CA GLY A 194 20.89 -1.48 -8.17
C GLY A 194 20.46 -2.88 -7.73
N GLY A 195 20.02 -3.70 -8.69
CA GLY A 195 19.63 -5.09 -8.41
C GLY A 195 20.81 -5.98 -8.01
N GLN A 196 21.99 -5.65 -8.52
CA GLN A 196 23.27 -6.30 -8.24
C GLN A 196 24.37 -5.22 -8.19
N PRO A 197 25.56 -5.55 -7.66
CA PRO A 197 26.69 -4.62 -7.65
C PRO A 197 27.02 -4.11 -9.06
N GLY A 198 27.13 -2.79 -9.20
CA GLY A 198 27.47 -2.13 -10.47
C GLY A 198 26.31 -1.87 -11.43
N LEU A 199 25.07 -2.27 -11.11
CA LEU A 199 23.89 -1.95 -11.92
C LEU A 199 23.32 -0.55 -11.59
N GLU A 200 22.45 -0.04 -12.47
CA GLU A 200 21.78 1.27 -12.33
C GLU A 200 20.90 1.33 -11.06
N ALA A 201 20.87 2.48 -10.39
CA ALA A 201 20.03 2.65 -9.21
C ALA A 201 18.54 2.66 -9.59
N HIS A 202 17.71 1.92 -8.84
CA HIS A 202 16.28 1.74 -9.15
C HIS A 202 15.42 1.71 -7.88
N GLY A 203 14.26 2.39 -7.89
CA GLY A 203 13.41 2.55 -6.70
C GLY A 203 13.05 1.24 -6.01
N GLY A 204 12.54 0.26 -6.76
CA GLY A 204 12.25 -1.08 -6.21
C GLY A 204 13.45 -1.78 -5.58
N TYR A 205 14.64 -1.70 -6.19
CA TYR A 205 15.86 -2.30 -5.64
C TYR A 205 16.43 -1.50 -4.46
N ALA A 206 16.33 -0.16 -4.51
CA ALA A 206 16.67 0.73 -3.41
C ALA A 206 15.83 0.44 -2.17
N PHE A 207 14.51 0.29 -2.33
CA PHE A 207 13.64 -0.13 -1.24
C PHE A 207 14.05 -1.49 -0.68
N CYS A 208 14.21 -2.51 -1.54
CA CYS A 208 14.62 -3.85 -1.10
C CYS A 208 15.94 -3.80 -0.32
N ALA A 209 16.93 -3.05 -0.80
CA ALA A 209 18.23 -2.92 -0.15
C ALA A 209 18.13 -2.24 1.22
N VAL A 210 17.48 -1.07 1.27
CA VAL A 210 17.31 -0.27 2.49
C VAL A 210 16.55 -1.07 3.55
N ALA A 211 15.40 -1.65 3.17
CA ALA A 211 14.59 -2.45 4.08
C ALA A 211 15.36 -3.69 4.57
N THR A 212 16.13 -4.37 3.70
CA THR A 212 16.98 -5.50 4.12
C THR A 212 18.03 -5.08 5.15
N LEU A 213 18.75 -3.99 4.90
CA LEU A 213 19.78 -3.51 5.82
C LEU A 213 19.20 -3.09 7.17
N CYS A 214 18.03 -2.44 7.18
CA CYS A 214 17.33 -2.12 8.43
C CYS A 214 16.89 -3.40 9.18
N LEU A 215 16.31 -4.38 8.49
CA LEU A 215 15.86 -5.64 9.11
C LEU A 215 17.01 -6.47 9.68
N LEU A 216 18.19 -6.43 9.06
CA LEU A 216 19.41 -7.08 9.54
C LEU A 216 20.13 -6.29 10.65
N GLY A 217 19.64 -5.11 11.02
CA GLY A 217 20.30 -4.23 11.98
C GLY A 217 21.64 -3.67 11.48
N ARG A 218 21.78 -3.53 10.16
CA ARG A 218 22.99 -3.09 9.45
C ARG A 218 22.75 -1.84 8.59
N SER A 219 21.87 -0.95 9.05
CA SER A 219 21.63 0.35 8.42
C SER A 219 22.88 1.25 8.42
N ASP A 220 23.87 0.96 9.27
CA ASP A 220 25.20 1.59 9.29
C ASP A 220 25.95 1.48 7.96
N LEU A 221 25.63 0.46 7.15
CA LEU A 221 26.24 0.26 5.83
C LEU A 221 25.66 1.16 4.74
N ILE A 222 24.55 1.85 4.99
CA ILE A 222 23.93 2.74 4.01
C ILE A 222 24.71 4.07 3.97
N ASN A 223 25.18 4.48 2.80
CA ASN A 223 25.58 5.87 2.62
C ASN A 223 24.31 6.75 2.57
N LEU A 224 23.82 7.14 3.75
CA LEU A 224 22.54 7.81 3.94
C LEU A 224 22.45 9.17 3.22
N PRO A 225 23.48 10.05 3.25
CA PRO A 225 23.42 11.31 2.51
C PRO A 225 23.26 11.12 1.00
N ARG A 226 23.93 10.13 0.41
CA ARG A 226 23.79 9.84 -1.03
C ARG A 226 22.45 9.21 -1.36
N LEU A 227 21.95 8.33 -0.50
CA LEU A 227 20.60 7.76 -0.65
C LEU A 227 19.54 8.86 -0.63
N LEU A 228 19.58 9.74 0.38
CA LEU A 228 18.64 10.85 0.52
C LEU A 228 18.71 11.80 -0.69
N TYR A 229 19.93 12.13 -1.14
CA TYR A 229 20.11 12.91 -2.36
C TYR A 229 19.46 12.22 -3.58
N TRP A 230 19.71 10.93 -3.77
CA TRP A 230 19.18 10.21 -4.92
C TRP A 230 17.65 10.11 -4.89
N VAL A 231 17.07 9.69 -3.77
CA VAL A 231 15.63 9.42 -3.64
C VAL A 231 14.79 10.71 -3.70
N SER A 232 15.27 11.82 -3.13
CA SER A 232 14.61 13.13 -3.26
C SER A 232 14.51 13.59 -4.72
N HIS A 233 15.50 13.27 -5.56
CA HIS A 233 15.49 13.58 -6.99
C HIS A 233 14.66 12.58 -7.82
N ARG A 234 13.88 11.71 -7.18
CA ARG A 234 12.93 10.81 -7.84
C ARG A 234 11.52 11.37 -7.85
N GLN A 235 11.20 12.36 -7.02
CA GLN A 235 9.90 13.02 -7.08
C GLN A 235 9.88 14.00 -8.25
N MET A 236 8.84 13.90 -9.07
CA MET A 236 8.72 14.65 -10.31
C MET A 236 8.04 15.99 -10.04
N ALA A 237 8.72 17.10 -10.38
CA ALA A 237 8.23 18.44 -10.06
C ALA A 237 6.92 18.81 -10.78
N THR A 238 6.70 18.28 -11.98
CA THR A 238 5.48 18.57 -12.77
C THR A 238 4.35 17.61 -12.41
N GLU A 239 4.65 16.33 -12.25
CA GLU A 239 3.63 15.31 -12.03
C GLU A 239 3.30 15.05 -10.57
N GLY A 240 4.18 15.39 -9.61
CA GLY A 240 4.01 15.14 -8.18
C GLY A 240 4.35 13.72 -7.72
N GLY A 241 4.16 12.73 -8.60
CA GLY A 241 4.54 11.33 -8.37
C GLY A 241 6.04 11.05 -8.46
N PHE A 242 6.42 9.78 -8.37
CA PHE A 242 7.83 9.35 -8.43
C PHE A 242 8.20 8.62 -9.72
N GLN A 243 9.44 8.82 -10.19
CA GLN A 243 10.07 7.96 -11.19
C GLN A 243 10.93 6.87 -10.53
N GLY A 244 11.03 5.72 -11.17
CA GLY A 244 11.85 4.61 -10.66
C GLY A 244 13.35 4.84 -10.76
N ARG A 245 13.79 5.61 -11.76
CA ARG A 245 15.21 5.82 -12.11
C ARG A 245 15.39 7.17 -12.78
N THR A 246 16.63 7.66 -12.78
CA THR A 246 17.01 8.91 -13.45
C THR A 246 16.59 8.88 -14.93
N ASN A 247 15.95 9.95 -15.41
CA ASN A 247 15.48 10.11 -16.80
C ASN A 247 14.43 9.07 -17.27
N LYS A 248 13.67 8.46 -16.36
CA LYS A 248 12.50 7.64 -16.69
C LYS A 248 11.22 8.43 -16.42
N LEU A 249 10.07 7.80 -16.65
CA LEU A 249 8.78 8.45 -16.47
C LEU A 249 8.31 8.25 -15.02
N VAL A 250 7.43 9.15 -14.57
CA VAL A 250 6.62 8.95 -13.37
C VAL A 250 5.82 7.65 -13.48
N ASP A 251 5.62 6.95 -12.37
CA ASP A 251 4.79 5.75 -12.28
C ASP A 251 4.29 5.59 -10.83
N SER A 252 2.99 5.37 -10.68
CA SER A 252 2.30 5.33 -9.39
C SER A 252 2.76 4.22 -8.46
N CYS A 253 3.35 3.13 -8.96
CA CYS A 253 3.88 2.10 -8.07
C CYS A 253 5.08 2.61 -7.24
N TYR A 254 5.83 3.57 -7.76
CA TYR A 254 6.93 4.20 -7.02
C TYR A 254 6.46 5.13 -5.90
N SER A 255 5.15 5.42 -5.81
CA SER A 255 4.57 6.06 -4.62
C SER A 255 4.92 5.29 -3.35
N PHE A 256 4.95 3.95 -3.41
CA PHE A 256 5.46 3.13 -2.32
C PHE A 256 6.97 2.91 -2.42
N TRP A 257 7.47 2.40 -3.55
CA TRP A 257 8.89 1.97 -3.64
C TRP A 257 9.90 3.11 -3.41
N GLN A 258 9.55 4.36 -3.70
CA GLN A 258 10.37 5.53 -3.33
C GLN A 258 9.83 6.17 -2.05
N GLY A 259 8.51 6.37 -1.96
CA GLY A 259 7.88 7.06 -0.84
C GLY A 259 8.18 6.43 0.53
N ALA A 260 8.18 5.10 0.62
CA ALA A 260 8.46 4.37 1.87
C ALA A 260 9.92 4.45 2.32
N ILE A 261 10.86 4.89 1.47
CA ILE A 261 12.25 5.09 1.87
C ILE A 261 12.37 6.32 2.77
N PHE A 262 11.58 7.37 2.56
CA PHE A 262 11.65 8.61 3.35
C PHE A 262 11.38 8.39 4.85
N PRO A 263 10.28 7.73 5.29
CA PRO A 263 10.08 7.49 6.72
C PRO A 263 11.20 6.64 7.33
N ILE A 264 11.78 5.69 6.58
CA ILE A 264 12.93 4.90 7.05
C ILE A 264 14.16 5.81 7.22
N VAL A 265 14.45 6.69 6.25
CA VAL A 265 15.57 7.64 6.34
C VAL A 265 15.37 8.62 7.51
N GLU A 266 14.17 9.14 7.70
CA GLU A 266 13.83 10.02 8.81
C GLU A 266 14.04 9.35 10.17
N GLU A 267 13.63 8.08 10.31
CA GLU A 267 13.89 7.30 11.52
C GLU A 267 15.40 7.10 11.75
N LEU A 268 16.18 6.77 10.71
CA LEU A 268 17.63 6.64 10.82
C LEU A 268 18.33 7.94 11.21
N LEU A 269 17.90 9.08 10.67
CA LEU A 269 18.41 10.40 11.04
C LEU A 269 18.07 10.74 12.48
N TRP A 270 16.84 10.45 12.91
CA TRP A 270 16.41 10.66 14.29
C TRP A 270 17.22 9.80 15.29
N LEU A 271 17.38 8.51 15.00
CA LEU A 271 18.20 7.59 15.81
C LEU A 271 19.67 8.02 15.88
N SER A 272 20.18 8.66 14.82
CA SER A 272 21.53 9.22 14.80
C SER A 272 21.67 10.56 15.55
N GLY A 273 20.55 11.14 15.99
CA GLY A 273 20.51 12.44 16.65
C GLY A 273 20.85 13.60 15.70
N ASP A 274 20.47 13.50 14.42
CA ASP A 274 20.77 14.54 13.43
C ASP A 274 20.03 15.86 13.80
N PRO A 275 20.75 16.96 14.06
CA PRO A 275 20.14 18.20 14.52
C PRO A 275 19.38 18.97 13.43
N ALA A 276 19.50 18.58 12.16
CA ALA A 276 18.77 19.18 11.04
C ALA A 276 17.39 18.56 10.83
N LEU A 277 17.14 17.37 11.40
CA LEU A 277 15.82 16.75 11.34
C LEU A 277 14.87 17.47 12.29
N ASN A 278 13.67 17.81 11.80
CA ASN A 278 12.61 18.36 12.63
C ASN A 278 11.40 17.41 12.67
N ASP A 279 10.48 17.65 13.59
CA ASP A 279 9.31 16.79 13.84
C ASP A 279 8.04 17.22 13.10
N ILE A 280 8.12 18.27 12.27
CA ILE A 280 6.97 18.89 11.61
C ILE A 280 6.97 18.63 10.10
N ASP A 281 8.15 18.60 9.50
CA ASP A 281 8.35 18.42 8.07
C ASP A 281 8.78 16.99 7.72
N THR A 282 8.43 16.54 6.52
CA THR A 282 8.94 15.30 5.92
C THR A 282 9.90 15.62 4.76
N LEU A 283 10.75 14.65 4.41
CA LEU A 283 11.84 14.81 3.43
C LEU A 283 11.42 14.68 1.96
N PHE A 284 10.11 14.63 1.68
CA PHE A 284 9.51 14.66 0.34
C PHE A 284 8.26 15.54 0.34
N ASN A 285 7.59 15.72 -0.80
CA ASN A 285 6.35 16.48 -0.88
C ASN A 285 5.13 15.52 -0.82
N PRO A 286 4.52 15.29 0.36
CA PRO A 286 3.40 14.37 0.50
C PRO A 286 2.16 14.87 -0.25
N SER A 287 1.82 16.16 -0.16
CA SER A 287 0.63 16.72 -0.80
C SER A 287 0.67 16.57 -2.33
N ALA A 288 1.82 16.81 -2.97
CA ALA A 288 1.98 16.59 -4.41
C ALA A 288 1.86 15.11 -4.81
N LEU A 289 2.33 14.18 -3.97
CA LEU A 289 2.14 12.74 -4.21
C LEU A 289 0.66 12.36 -4.11
N GLN A 290 -0.05 12.88 -3.09
CA GLN A 290 -1.49 12.66 -2.94
C GLN A 290 -2.27 13.17 -4.15
N GLU A 291 -1.98 14.40 -4.62
CA GLU A 291 -2.57 14.95 -5.84
C GLU A 291 -2.34 14.07 -7.06
N TYR A 292 -1.11 13.60 -7.27
CA TYR A 292 -0.81 12.71 -8.40
C TYR A 292 -1.65 11.43 -8.35
N ILE A 293 -1.76 10.80 -7.18
CA ILE A 293 -2.51 9.55 -7.04
C ILE A 293 -4.01 9.79 -7.27
N LEU A 294 -4.58 10.81 -6.60
CA LEU A 294 -6.00 11.11 -6.65
C LEU A 294 -6.42 11.61 -8.05
N LEU A 295 -5.64 12.50 -8.65
CA LEU A 295 -5.98 13.12 -9.94
C LEU A 295 -5.51 12.29 -11.14
N CYS A 296 -4.39 11.59 -11.08
CA CYS A 296 -3.87 10.91 -12.27
C CYS A 296 -4.05 9.39 -12.28
N CYS A 297 -4.16 8.76 -11.11
CA CYS A 297 -3.98 7.31 -11.01
C CYS A 297 -5.29 6.53 -10.81
N GLN A 298 -6.40 7.18 -10.46
CA GLN A 298 -7.69 6.50 -10.29
C GLN A 298 -8.37 6.22 -11.64
N LYS A 299 -8.72 4.95 -11.92
CA LYS A 299 -9.56 4.56 -13.07
C LYS A 299 -11.02 4.50 -12.69
N VAL A 300 -11.69 5.64 -12.64
CA VAL A 300 -13.13 5.73 -12.33
C VAL A 300 -13.83 6.65 -13.30
N SER A 301 -15.03 6.25 -13.73
CA SER A 301 -15.95 7.10 -14.48
C SER A 301 -16.85 7.83 -13.48
N TYR A 302 -16.66 9.14 -13.34
CA TYR A 302 -17.52 9.98 -12.51
C TYR A 302 -18.06 11.14 -13.33
N THR A 303 -19.39 11.18 -13.46
CA THR A 303 -20.14 12.33 -13.98
C THR A 303 -20.99 12.89 -12.85
N ARG A 304 -20.84 14.17 -12.57
CA ARG A 304 -21.57 14.85 -11.50
C ARG A 304 -23.09 14.63 -11.63
N PRO A 305 -23.81 14.30 -10.55
CA PRO A 305 -25.28 14.27 -10.56
C PRO A 305 -25.84 15.63 -11.02
N GLY A 306 -26.68 15.62 -12.06
CA GLY A 306 -27.33 16.82 -12.59
C GLY A 306 -26.66 17.50 -13.80
N LEU A 307 -25.57 16.95 -14.34
CA LEU A 307 -24.94 17.42 -15.58
C LEU A 307 -25.10 16.48 -16.78
N SER A 308 -25.91 15.41 -16.66
CA SER A 308 -26.29 14.58 -17.80
C SER A 308 -27.27 15.34 -18.70
N VAL A 309 -26.75 16.27 -19.50
CA VAL A 309 -27.49 16.77 -20.66
C VAL A 309 -27.46 15.64 -21.67
N HIS A 310 -28.62 14.99 -21.89
CA HIS A 310 -28.79 14.11 -23.02
C HIS A 310 -28.45 14.93 -24.28
N ALA A 311 -27.39 14.54 -24.98
CA ALA A 311 -27.19 15.00 -26.35
C ALA A 311 -28.36 14.43 -27.15
N ASP A 312 -29.23 15.30 -27.65
CA ASP A 312 -30.25 14.94 -28.63
C ASP A 312 -29.55 14.35 -29.85
N ASP A 313 -29.59 13.03 -29.97
CA ASP A 313 -29.18 12.35 -31.19
C ASP A 313 -30.38 12.38 -32.14
N SER A 314 -30.27 13.22 -33.17
CA SER A 314 -31.21 13.30 -34.27
C SER A 314 -31.11 12.06 -35.16
N SER A 315 -31.70 10.95 -34.73
CA SER A 315 -32.10 9.87 -35.61
C SER A 315 -33.33 9.19 -35.04
N GLY A 316 -34.48 9.50 -35.63
CA GLY A 316 -35.77 8.99 -35.17
C GLY A 316 -35.87 7.48 -35.35
N GLU A 317 -36.22 6.79 -34.27
CA GLU A 317 -37.08 5.61 -34.30
C GLU A 317 -37.85 5.54 -32.97
N LYS A 318 -39.18 5.52 -33.08
CA LYS A 318 -40.10 5.45 -31.95
C LYS A 318 -40.00 4.06 -31.30
N LEU A 319 -39.65 3.99 -30.02
CA LEU A 319 -39.99 2.84 -29.18
C LEU A 319 -40.65 3.29 -27.88
N SER A 320 -41.63 2.49 -27.47
CA SER A 320 -42.72 2.75 -26.55
C SER A 320 -42.33 3.14 -25.12
N SER A 321 -43.10 4.08 -24.59
CA SER A 321 -43.23 4.45 -23.18
C SER A 321 -43.33 3.25 -22.24
N SER A 322 -42.37 3.13 -21.33
CA SER A 322 -42.53 2.42 -20.07
C SER A 322 -41.96 3.28 -18.94
N ASN A 323 -42.82 3.60 -17.97
CA ASN A 323 -42.51 4.32 -16.75
C ASN A 323 -41.32 3.64 -16.05
N LYS A 324 -40.16 4.31 -16.04
CA LYS A 324 -39.11 4.03 -15.05
C LYS A 324 -39.23 5.09 -13.96
N ASN A 325 -39.64 4.64 -12.79
CA ASN A 325 -39.56 5.40 -11.55
C ASN A 325 -38.12 5.88 -11.35
N PHE A 326 -37.97 7.16 -11.07
CA PHE A 326 -36.71 7.78 -10.64
C PHE A 326 -36.37 7.25 -9.24
N THR A 327 -35.50 6.24 -9.17
CA THR A 327 -34.74 5.92 -7.97
C THR A 327 -33.31 6.39 -8.22
N SER A 328 -32.82 7.31 -7.39
CA SER A 328 -31.44 7.78 -7.39
C SER A 328 -30.53 6.69 -6.81
N GLU A 329 -30.30 5.63 -7.58
CA GLU A 329 -29.28 4.64 -7.28
C GLU A 329 -28.17 4.77 -8.32
N TYR A 330 -26.95 4.93 -7.82
CA TYR A 330 -25.70 4.87 -8.56
C TYR A 330 -25.75 3.72 -9.57
N ASP A 331 -25.83 4.04 -10.86
CA ASP A 331 -25.71 3.04 -11.91
C ASP A 331 -24.24 2.61 -11.95
N VAL A 332 -23.91 1.58 -11.17
CA VAL A 332 -22.57 1.00 -11.08
C VAL A 332 -22.29 0.29 -12.40
N SER A 333 -21.73 1.02 -13.35
CA SER A 333 -21.08 0.45 -14.52
C SER A 333 -20.06 -0.60 -14.06
N THR A 334 -20.15 -1.82 -14.61
CA THR A 334 -19.48 -3.03 -14.11
C THR A 334 -17.96 -3.09 -14.37
N SER A 335 -17.33 -1.95 -14.73
CA SER A 335 -15.93 -1.86 -15.17
C SER A 335 -15.05 -0.80 -14.47
N ASP A 336 -15.59 0.03 -13.58
CA ASP A 336 -14.82 1.13 -12.96
C ASP A 336 -14.19 0.73 -11.61
N GLY A 337 -12.97 1.23 -11.35
CA GLY A 337 -12.19 0.97 -10.13
C GLY A 337 -10.75 0.50 -10.42
N GLY A 338 -9.96 0.37 -9.36
CA GLY A 338 -8.51 0.17 -9.43
C GLY A 338 -7.72 1.45 -9.72
N LEU A 339 -6.41 1.37 -9.47
CA LEU A 339 -5.44 2.41 -9.80
C LEU A 339 -4.48 1.93 -10.90
N ILE A 340 -3.89 2.88 -11.60
CA ILE A 340 -3.08 2.69 -12.81
C ILE A 340 -1.67 3.26 -12.59
N ASP A 341 -0.71 2.81 -13.40
CA ASP A 341 0.64 3.39 -13.50
C ASP A 341 0.60 4.93 -13.69
N LYS A 342 -0.02 5.37 -14.79
CA LYS A 342 -0.15 6.78 -15.20
C LYS A 342 -1.33 6.95 -16.17
N PRO A 343 -1.79 8.17 -16.48
CA PRO A 343 -2.86 8.40 -17.44
C PRO A 343 -2.62 7.67 -18.78
N GLY A 344 -3.67 7.02 -19.28
CA GLY A 344 -3.62 6.20 -20.51
C GLY A 344 -3.28 4.72 -20.30
N LYS A 345 -3.03 4.29 -19.06
CA LYS A 345 -2.81 2.87 -18.70
C LYS A 345 -4.08 2.22 -18.15
N ASN A 346 -4.08 0.89 -18.11
CA ASN A 346 -5.17 0.08 -17.53
C ASN A 346 -4.91 -0.17 -16.04
N PRO A 347 -5.97 -0.35 -15.23
CA PRO A 347 -5.82 -0.71 -13.83
C PRO A 347 -5.43 -2.17 -13.69
N ASP A 348 -4.61 -2.43 -12.67
CA ASP A 348 -4.22 -3.76 -12.22
C ASP A 348 -4.10 -3.78 -10.69
N ALA A 349 -4.04 -4.98 -10.10
CA ALA A 349 -3.96 -5.13 -8.65
C ALA A 349 -2.63 -4.61 -8.07
N TYR A 350 -1.54 -4.70 -8.85
CA TYR A 350 -0.21 -4.25 -8.45
C TYR A 350 -0.19 -2.73 -8.23
N HIS A 351 -0.58 -1.94 -9.22
CA HIS A 351 -0.65 -0.48 -9.12
C HIS A 351 -1.71 -0.04 -8.12
N THR A 352 -2.83 -0.76 -8.02
CA THR A 352 -3.84 -0.51 -6.97
C THR A 352 -3.24 -0.62 -5.57
N CYS A 353 -2.51 -1.71 -5.30
CA CYS A 353 -1.81 -1.93 -4.05
C CYS A 353 -0.79 -0.82 -3.77
N TYR A 354 0.21 -0.66 -4.63
CA TYR A 354 1.33 0.24 -4.34
C TYR A 354 1.00 1.73 -4.43
N SER A 355 -0.02 2.11 -5.20
CA SER A 355 -0.54 3.49 -5.16
C SER A 355 -1.21 3.78 -3.82
N LEU A 356 -2.05 2.85 -3.31
CA LEU A 356 -2.69 3.02 -2.00
C LEU A 356 -1.66 2.94 -0.86
N SER A 357 -0.67 2.05 -0.95
CA SER A 357 0.41 1.99 0.04
C SER A 357 1.19 3.30 0.07
N GLY A 358 1.54 3.87 -1.10
CA GLY A 358 2.19 5.17 -1.18
C GLY A 358 1.32 6.34 -0.71
N LEU A 359 0.01 6.28 -0.96
CA LEU A 359 -0.95 7.28 -0.47
C LEU A 359 -1.04 7.24 1.06
N SER A 360 -1.08 6.04 1.65
CA SER A 360 -1.02 5.87 3.10
C SER A 360 0.29 6.40 3.67
N VAL A 361 1.45 6.07 3.08
CA VAL A 361 2.74 6.65 3.50
C VAL A 361 2.72 8.19 3.48
N ALA A 362 2.16 8.80 2.43
CA ALA A 362 2.04 10.26 2.32
C ALA A 362 1.16 10.88 3.41
N GLN A 363 0.02 10.24 3.74
CA GLN A 363 -0.91 10.71 4.75
C GLN A 363 -0.34 10.64 6.16
N HIS A 364 0.58 9.71 6.42
CA HIS A 364 1.18 9.46 7.74
C HIS A 364 2.63 9.97 7.87
N SER A 365 3.05 10.89 6.99
CA SER A 365 4.39 11.52 7.04
C SER A 365 4.30 13.00 7.42
N PRO A 366 5.20 13.53 8.28
CA PRO A 366 6.24 12.80 9.00
C PRO A 366 5.64 11.84 10.04
N ARG A 367 6.32 10.71 10.25
CA ARG A 367 5.86 9.68 11.20
C ARG A 367 6.14 10.07 12.65
N CYS A 368 5.30 9.57 13.55
CA CYS A 368 5.53 9.71 14.98
C CYS A 368 6.77 8.88 15.40
N ARG A 369 7.75 9.54 16.00
CA ARG A 369 9.00 8.92 16.44
C ARG A 369 8.91 8.66 17.94
N VAL A 370 8.83 7.39 18.32
CA VAL A 370 8.69 6.99 19.72
C VAL A 370 9.84 6.08 20.09
N GLU A 371 10.54 6.35 21.19
CA GLU A 371 11.51 5.41 21.75
C GLU A 371 10.78 4.11 22.13
N SER A 372 11.03 3.06 21.37
CA SER A 372 10.50 1.73 21.66
C SER A 372 11.29 1.11 22.81
N HIS A 373 10.61 0.91 23.95
CA HIS A 373 11.09 0.09 25.07
C HIS A 373 10.26 -1.19 25.24
N GLN A 374 9.57 -1.64 24.18
CA GLN A 374 8.61 -2.75 24.25
C GLN A 374 9.23 -4.12 23.95
N LYS A 375 8.58 -5.18 24.46
CA LYS A 375 9.01 -6.59 24.46
C LYS A 375 9.38 -7.17 23.08
N TYR A 376 8.94 -6.56 21.96
CA TYR A 376 9.18 -7.04 20.59
C TYR A 376 9.72 -5.99 19.63
N ASP A 377 10.00 -4.77 20.12
CA ASP A 377 10.52 -3.65 19.31
C ASP A 377 9.71 -3.40 18.01
N LEU A 378 8.38 -3.36 18.15
CA LEU A 378 7.45 -3.17 17.03
C LEU A 378 7.22 -1.67 16.78
N PRO A 379 7.21 -1.23 15.51
CA PRO A 379 6.91 0.15 15.17
C PRO A 379 5.44 0.45 15.46
N HIS A 380 5.19 1.56 16.16
CA HIS A 380 3.83 2.04 16.44
C HIS A 380 3.19 2.67 15.20
N PRO A 381 1.85 2.52 15.03
CA PRO A 381 1.15 3.24 13.98
C PRO A 381 1.28 4.75 14.19
N SER A 382 1.45 5.49 13.11
CA SER A 382 1.39 6.95 13.11
C SER A 382 -0.03 7.41 12.79
N PRO A 383 -0.53 8.50 13.40
CA PRO A 383 -1.77 9.12 12.97
C PRO A 383 -1.58 9.79 11.60
N ALA A 384 -2.67 9.93 10.83
CA ALA A 384 -2.64 10.74 9.63
C ALA A 384 -2.41 12.22 10.00
N VAL A 385 -1.60 12.93 9.21
CA VAL A 385 -1.18 14.32 9.46
C VAL A 385 -1.77 15.28 8.44
N ASP A 386 -1.55 15.01 7.14
CA ASP A 386 -2.08 15.82 6.04
C ASP A 386 -2.87 14.90 5.10
N VAL A 387 -4.19 14.84 5.28
CA VAL A 387 -5.08 14.08 4.41
C VAL A 387 -5.69 15.04 3.39
N LEU A 388 -5.20 14.99 2.16
CA LEU A 388 -5.76 15.82 1.10
C LEU A 388 -7.19 15.40 0.79
N GLY A 389 -8.16 16.30 0.96
CA GLY A 389 -9.60 16.00 0.85
C GLY A 389 -10.11 15.17 2.02
N GLU A 390 -9.64 15.43 3.25
CA GLU A 390 -10.07 14.76 4.48
C GLU A 390 -11.60 14.73 4.62
N GLU A 391 -12.28 15.82 4.30
CA GLU A 391 -13.73 15.97 4.32
C GLU A 391 -14.46 15.02 3.36
N LEU A 392 -13.75 14.48 2.36
CA LEU A 392 -14.26 13.50 1.40
C LEU A 392 -14.07 12.06 1.88
N GLY A 393 -13.43 11.86 3.04
CA GLY A 393 -13.18 10.56 3.66
C GLY A 393 -11.99 9.82 3.05
N ASN A 394 -10.93 10.54 2.67
CA ASN A 394 -9.78 10.00 1.93
C ASN A 394 -8.75 9.23 2.76
N GLU A 395 -8.79 9.35 4.08
CA GLU A 395 -7.83 8.74 5.01
C GLU A 395 -7.74 7.22 4.84
N LEU A 396 -6.53 6.69 4.71
CA LEU A 396 -6.23 5.25 4.66
C LEU A 396 -5.68 4.77 6.00
N VAL A 397 -5.70 3.46 6.21
CA VAL A 397 -5.05 2.84 7.37
C VAL A 397 -3.52 2.96 7.23
N ASP A 398 -2.82 3.21 8.34
CA ASP A 398 -1.36 3.22 8.38
C ASP A 398 -0.75 1.81 8.22
N LEU A 399 0.44 1.75 7.62
CA LEU A 399 1.18 0.51 7.33
C LEU A 399 2.60 0.57 7.89
N ASP A 400 3.24 -0.58 8.09
CA ASP A 400 4.69 -0.63 8.35
C ASP A 400 5.48 -0.38 7.05
N PRO A 401 6.33 0.67 6.98
CA PRO A 401 7.03 1.03 5.74
C PRO A 401 8.09 0.00 5.32
N ILE A 402 8.54 -0.88 6.21
CA ILE A 402 9.57 -1.89 5.90
C ILE A 402 8.96 -3.16 5.30
N HIS A 403 7.80 -3.62 5.81
CA HIS A 403 7.14 -4.86 5.38
C HIS A 403 5.95 -4.65 4.43
N ASN A 404 5.42 -3.43 4.32
CA ASN A 404 4.20 -3.10 3.58
C ASN A 404 2.98 -3.96 3.99
N ILE A 405 2.74 -4.06 5.30
CA ILE A 405 1.54 -4.65 5.89
C ILE A 405 1.03 -3.73 7.00
N MET A 406 -0.24 -3.84 7.36
CA MET A 406 -0.77 -3.05 8.49
C MET A 406 -0.04 -3.41 9.80
N HIS A 407 0.07 -2.43 10.69
CA HIS A 407 0.75 -2.59 11.98
C HIS A 407 0.14 -3.70 12.85
N ASP A 408 -1.17 -3.91 12.81
CA ASP A 408 -1.86 -4.99 13.53
C ASP A 408 -1.47 -6.38 13.00
N GLY A 409 -1.33 -6.55 11.68
CA GLY A 409 -0.89 -7.80 11.05
C GLY A 409 0.57 -8.10 11.36
N LEU A 410 1.41 -7.05 11.40
CA LEU A 410 2.80 -7.17 11.86
C LEU A 410 2.85 -7.60 13.33
N ALA A 411 2.12 -6.90 14.20
CA ALA A 411 2.08 -7.17 15.64
C ALA A 411 1.54 -8.57 15.95
N PHE A 412 0.45 -8.98 15.29
CA PHE A 412 -0.12 -10.32 15.39
C PHE A 412 0.93 -11.37 15.03
N THR A 413 1.54 -11.24 13.84
CA THR A 413 2.41 -12.27 13.28
C THR A 413 3.69 -12.46 14.08
N VAL A 414 4.37 -11.35 14.41
CA VAL A 414 5.63 -11.39 15.19
C VAL A 414 5.37 -11.92 16.60
N THR A 415 4.29 -11.48 17.24
CA THR A 415 3.92 -11.95 18.59
C THR A 415 3.59 -13.44 18.56
N TYR A 416 2.78 -13.89 17.60
CA TYR A 416 2.36 -15.28 17.48
C TYR A 416 3.56 -16.23 17.38
N PHE A 417 4.46 -16.00 16.43
CA PHE A 417 5.62 -16.86 16.26
C PHE A 417 6.64 -16.72 17.40
N SER A 418 6.77 -15.54 18.00
CA SER A 418 7.62 -15.36 19.18
C SER A 418 7.09 -16.17 20.37
N GLU A 419 5.78 -16.22 20.58
CA GLU A 419 5.21 -16.95 21.72
C GLU A 419 5.23 -18.46 21.52
N LEU A 420 5.07 -18.95 20.28
CA LEU A 420 5.36 -20.35 19.95
C LEU A 420 6.82 -20.72 20.28
N ASP A 421 7.77 -19.86 19.92
CA ASP A 421 9.18 -20.10 20.21
C ASP A 421 9.51 -20.04 21.72
N ASN A 422 8.69 -19.34 22.51
CA ASN A 422 8.76 -19.32 23.98
C ASN A 422 8.11 -20.55 24.63
N GLY A 423 7.57 -21.48 23.83
CA GLY A 423 6.96 -22.72 24.30
C GLY A 423 5.49 -22.60 24.71
N HIS A 424 4.82 -21.49 24.39
CA HIS A 424 3.38 -21.38 24.58
C HIS A 424 2.62 -22.30 23.62
N SER A 425 1.42 -22.73 24.02
CA SER A 425 0.54 -23.45 23.11
C SER A 425 0.06 -22.54 21.98
N PRO A 426 -0.33 -23.09 20.80
CA PRO A 426 -0.87 -22.27 19.72
C PRO A 426 -2.07 -21.40 20.13
N LYS A 427 -2.87 -21.86 21.09
CA LYS A 427 -4.01 -21.10 21.60
C LYS A 427 -3.57 -19.91 22.46
N ASP A 428 -2.62 -20.12 23.38
CA ASP A 428 -2.12 -19.04 24.23
C ASP A 428 -1.36 -18.00 23.39
N ALA A 429 -0.60 -18.46 22.38
CA ALA A 429 0.08 -17.58 21.44
C ALA A 429 -0.91 -16.74 20.61
N GLU A 430 -2.04 -17.31 20.17
CA GLU A 430 -3.11 -16.61 19.48
C GLU A 430 -3.76 -15.54 20.37
N GLU A 431 -4.10 -15.85 21.62
CA GLU A 431 -4.68 -14.89 22.57
C GLU A 431 -3.75 -13.68 22.79
N LEU A 432 -2.45 -13.92 22.96
CA LEU A 432 -1.45 -12.86 23.10
C LEU A 432 -1.25 -12.05 21.81
N ALA A 433 -1.25 -12.72 20.66
CA ALA A 433 -1.13 -12.08 19.35
C ALA A 433 -2.32 -11.18 19.02
N LEU A 434 -3.56 -11.62 19.35
CA LEU A 434 -4.75 -10.79 19.21
C LEU A 434 -4.69 -9.54 20.11
N ALA A 435 -4.28 -9.71 21.36
CA ALA A 435 -4.10 -8.60 22.29
C ALA A 435 -2.98 -7.64 21.88
N ALA A 436 -1.95 -8.12 21.17
CA ALA A 436 -0.94 -7.28 20.55
C ALA A 436 -1.54 -6.53 19.35
N ALA A 437 -2.19 -7.23 18.42
CA ALA A 437 -2.81 -6.65 17.23
C ALA A 437 -3.79 -5.51 17.58
N GLU A 438 -4.67 -5.71 18.56
CA GLU A 438 -5.66 -4.71 19.01
C GLU A 438 -5.02 -3.38 19.42
N LYS A 439 -3.82 -3.39 20.01
CA LYS A 439 -3.10 -2.17 20.39
C LYS A 439 -2.53 -1.38 19.21
N TYR A 440 -2.31 -2.08 18.10
CA TYR A 440 -1.73 -1.55 16.86
C TYR A 440 -2.80 -1.39 15.76
N SER A 441 -4.05 -1.75 16.05
CA SER A 441 -5.20 -1.48 15.19
C SER A 441 -5.57 -0.01 15.26
N VAL A 442 -5.70 0.63 14.09
CA VAL A 442 -6.30 1.96 14.00
C VAL A 442 -7.82 1.81 14.13
N PRO A 443 -8.53 2.60 14.96
CA PRO A 443 -9.98 2.52 15.06
C PRO A 443 -10.62 2.68 13.68
N ALA A 444 -11.62 1.85 13.37
CA ALA A 444 -12.34 1.94 12.10
C ALA A 444 -12.94 3.35 11.95
N LEU A 445 -12.45 4.11 10.95
CA LEU A 445 -13.00 5.41 10.62
C LEU A 445 -14.47 5.27 10.24
N SER A 446 -15.29 6.16 10.77
CA SER A 446 -16.76 6.19 10.67
C SER A 446 -17.24 6.57 9.27
N VAL A 447 -16.86 5.82 8.24
CA VAL A 447 -17.31 6.04 6.86
C VAL A 447 -18.83 5.82 6.70
N PHE A 448 -19.50 5.19 7.69
CA PHE A 448 -20.92 4.80 7.59
C PHE A 448 -21.88 5.39 8.65
N GLN A 449 -21.48 6.43 9.40
CA GLN A 449 -22.42 7.10 10.33
C GLN A 449 -22.68 8.55 9.97
N ARG A 450 -23.23 8.82 8.77
CA ARG A 450 -24.08 10.01 8.57
C ARG A 450 -25.27 9.69 7.66
N GLN A 451 -26.45 10.02 8.20
CA GLN A 451 -27.79 10.10 7.61
C GLN A 451 -28.65 8.82 7.56
N GLU A 452 -29.01 8.31 8.74
CA GLU A 452 -30.44 8.10 9.01
C GLU A 452 -30.88 9.16 10.03
N SER A 453 -31.36 10.31 9.55
CA SER A 453 -32.24 11.16 10.37
C SER A 453 -33.67 10.66 10.17
N PRO A 454 -34.45 10.38 11.23
CA PRO A 454 -35.85 10.07 11.07
C PRO A 454 -36.53 11.30 10.49
N THR A 455 -37.18 11.16 9.33
CA THR A 455 -38.15 12.14 8.83
C THR A 455 -39.31 12.23 9.81
N GLU A 456 -39.22 13.12 10.79
CA GLU A 456 -40.39 13.65 11.48
C GLU A 456 -41.05 14.69 10.58
N PHE A 457 -42.19 14.32 10.00
CA PHE A 457 -43.10 15.23 9.33
C PHE A 457 -43.65 16.22 10.36
N HIS A 458 -43.03 17.39 10.47
CA HIS A 458 -43.64 18.54 11.13
C HIS A 458 -44.26 19.46 10.08
N THR A 459 -45.58 19.34 9.93
CA THR A 459 -46.43 20.38 9.36
C THR A 459 -46.34 21.62 10.25
N TYR A 460 -45.79 22.73 9.76
CA TYR A 460 -46.01 24.02 10.41
C TYR A 460 -46.55 25.08 9.46
N ASP A 461 -47.55 25.71 10.04
CA ASP A 461 -48.52 26.66 9.57
C ASP A 461 -47.90 28.02 9.25
N THR A 462 -48.54 28.73 8.33
CA THR A 462 -48.16 30.04 7.84
C THR A 462 -48.64 31.15 8.78
N SER A 463 -47.73 31.85 9.47
CA SER A 463 -47.95 33.24 9.89
C SER A 463 -46.69 33.88 10.51
N ASP A 464 -46.41 35.10 10.06
CA ASP A 464 -45.68 36.19 10.72
C ASP A 464 -44.13 36.27 10.66
N ASN A 465 -43.68 37.13 9.73
CA ASN A 465 -42.84 38.33 9.95
C ASN A 465 -41.78 38.29 11.09
N GLU A 466 -40.49 38.34 10.73
CA GLU A 466 -39.70 39.58 10.75
C GLU A 466 -38.22 39.33 10.37
N ILE A 467 -37.69 40.32 9.65
CA ILE A 467 -36.33 40.40 9.12
C ILE A 467 -35.34 40.64 10.26
N THR A 468 -34.24 39.87 10.32
CA THR A 468 -33.00 40.35 10.95
C THR A 468 -31.78 39.69 10.30
N VAL A 469 -30.92 40.54 9.74
CA VAL A 469 -29.60 40.22 9.16
C VAL A 469 -28.54 40.40 10.26
N PRO A 470 -27.66 39.42 10.52
CA PRO A 470 -26.41 39.69 11.22
C PRO A 470 -25.21 39.77 10.26
N GLN A 471 -24.35 40.72 10.60
CA GLN A 471 -23.26 41.27 9.81
C GLN A 471 -22.10 40.30 9.57
N HIS A 472 -21.52 40.43 8.38
CA HIS A 472 -20.21 39.90 8.00
C HIS A 472 -19.09 40.40 8.92
N SER A 473 -18.35 39.48 9.54
CA SER A 473 -16.96 39.71 9.92
C SER A 473 -16.05 39.24 8.79
N GLN A 474 -15.32 40.20 8.22
CA GLN A 474 -14.29 39.98 7.22
C GLN A 474 -13.05 39.34 7.88
N SER A 475 -12.59 38.20 7.38
CA SER A 475 -11.16 37.88 7.39
C SER A 475 -10.72 37.61 5.96
N MET A 476 -10.04 38.59 5.37
CA MET A 476 -9.28 38.40 4.15
C MET A 476 -8.10 37.48 4.45
N ASN A 477 -7.95 36.41 3.68
CA ASN A 477 -6.65 35.85 3.32
C ASN A 477 -6.81 35.16 1.95
N THR A 478 -6.45 35.90 0.92
CA THR A 478 -6.32 35.43 -0.46
C THR A 478 -5.04 34.62 -0.58
N CYS A 479 -5.15 33.30 -0.73
CA CYS A 479 -4.03 32.47 -1.18
C CYS A 479 -3.85 32.68 -2.68
N THR A 480 -2.70 33.21 -3.07
CA THR A 480 -2.22 33.24 -4.45
C THR A 480 -1.23 32.09 -4.59
N THR A 481 -1.54 31.18 -5.50
CA THR A 481 -0.69 30.07 -5.94
C THR A 481 0.62 30.58 -6.55
N PRO A 482 1.77 29.97 -6.23
CA PRO A 482 2.86 29.75 -7.18
C PRO A 482 2.51 28.63 -8.16
#